data_AF-F2NDM4-F1
#
_entry.id   AF-F2NDM4-F1
#
_cell.length_a   1.000
_cell.length_b   1.000
_cell.length_c   1.000
_cell.angle_alpha   90.00
_cell.angle_beta   90.00
_cell.angle_gamma   90.00
#
_symmetry.space_group_name_H-M   'P 1'
#
loop_
_entity.id
_entity.type
_entity.pdbx_description
1 polymer ?
#
loop_
_entity_poly.entity_id
_entity_poly.type
_entity_poly.pdbx_seq_one_letter_code
_entity_poly.pdbx_strand_id
1 'polypeptide(L)'
;MTAPAQIMTEEPSVSMELLDNFKEFSLLLERALLSGERVVITRQGKPMGAIVPWEDVEILRALEDRVDGEAAAEALKEPGVLSLEEVERDLGL
;
A
#
# COMPACT_ATOMS: atom_id res chain seq x y z
N MET A 1 25.04 8.45 -5.95
CA MET A 1 24.54 9.17 -4.77
C MET A 1 23.27 9.88 -5.19
N THR A 2 22.14 9.18 -5.11
CA THR A 2 20.83 9.71 -5.49
C THR A 2 20.05 9.88 -4.18
N ALA A 3 19.47 11.06 -4.00
CA ALA A 3 18.84 11.52 -2.76
C ALA A 3 17.87 10.47 -2.17
N PRO A 4 17.77 10.36 -0.84
CA PRO A 4 16.73 9.55 -0.23
C PRO A 4 15.37 10.10 -0.67
N ALA A 5 14.52 9.22 -1.18
CA ALA A 5 13.13 9.56 -1.48
C ALA A 5 12.47 10.04 -0.18
N GLN A 6 12.25 11.34 -0.07
CA GLN A 6 11.42 11.94 0.97
C GLN A 6 9.97 11.60 0.61
N ILE A 7 9.52 10.41 1.00
CA ILE A 7 8.12 9.98 0.86
C ILE A 7 7.44 10.22 2.20
N MET A 8 6.38 11.04 2.15
CA MET A 8 5.31 11.23 3.15
C MET A 8 5.74 11.78 4.51
N THR A 9 5.84 13.11 4.62
CA THR A 9 5.92 13.84 5.91
C THR A 9 4.61 14.50 6.31
N GLU A 10 3.46 14.05 5.80
CA GLU A 10 2.18 14.45 6.38
C GLU A 10 1.57 13.24 7.08
N GLU A 11 1.62 13.28 8.41
CA GLU A 11 0.90 12.32 9.22
C GLU A 11 -0.61 12.40 8.88
N PRO A 12 -1.31 11.25 8.87
CA PRO A 12 -2.73 11.22 8.66
C PRO A 12 -3.40 12.10 9.72
N SER A 13 -4.06 13.16 9.25
CA SER A 13 -4.48 14.31 10.08
C SER A 13 -5.58 13.98 11.09
N VAL A 14 -6.17 12.78 10.98
CA VAL A 14 -7.30 12.36 11.80
C VAL A 14 -7.15 10.88 12.18
N SER A 15 -7.17 10.59 13.48
CA SER A 15 -7.22 9.24 14.06
C SER A 15 -8.57 8.98 14.75
N MET A 16 -9.19 7.82 14.51
CA MET A 16 -10.42 7.38 15.19
C MET A 16 -10.25 6.01 15.85
N GLU A 17 -10.89 5.77 17.01
CA GLU A 17 -11.01 4.43 17.60
C GLU A 17 -12.26 3.71 17.07
N LEU A 18 -12.13 2.43 16.70
CA LEU A 18 -13.10 1.66 15.91
C LEU A 18 -14.43 1.25 16.61
N LEU A 19 -15.00 2.02 17.53
CA LEU A 19 -16.28 1.65 18.16
C LEU A 19 -17.20 2.87 18.34
N ASP A 20 -18.31 2.87 17.59
CA ASP A 20 -19.68 3.24 18.01
C ASP A 20 -20.55 4.14 17.09
N ASN A 21 -20.21 4.42 15.83
CA ASN A 21 -21.22 5.00 14.92
C ASN A 21 -20.93 4.83 13.42
N PHE A 22 -21.75 4.02 12.72
CA PHE A 22 -21.72 3.91 11.25
C PHE A 22 -21.94 5.26 10.54
N LYS A 23 -22.64 6.20 11.19
CA LYS A 23 -22.84 7.56 10.68
C LYS A 23 -21.53 8.36 10.59
N GLU A 24 -20.62 8.16 11.53
CA GLU A 24 -19.32 8.84 11.52
C GLU A 24 -18.42 8.29 10.41
N PHE A 25 -18.56 7.00 10.08
CA PHE A 25 -17.87 6.40 8.95
C PHE A 25 -18.27 7.02 7.60
N SER A 26 -19.56 7.28 7.37
CA SER A 26 -20.02 7.96 6.14
C SER A 26 -19.42 9.37 6.00
N LEU A 27 -19.33 10.13 7.09
CA LEU A 27 -18.70 11.45 7.08
C LEU A 27 -17.20 11.38 6.75
N LEU A 28 -16.49 10.39 7.27
CA LEU A 28 -15.07 10.20 6.97
C LEU A 28 -14.85 9.80 5.50
N LEU A 29 -15.72 8.98 4.93
CA LEU A 29 -15.71 8.68 3.50
C LEU A 29 -15.94 9.92 2.64
N GLU A 30 -16.92 10.76 3.00
CA GLU A 30 -17.15 12.03 2.29
C GLU A 30 -15.94 12.95 2.35
N ARG A 31 -15.24 13.04 3.48
CA ARG A 31 -14.01 13.83 3.59
C ARG A 31 -12.89 13.28 2.72
N ALA A 32 -12.68 11.97 2.71
CA ALA A 32 -11.69 11.38 1.81
C ALA A 32 -12.02 11.63 0.34
N LEU A 33 -13.29 11.52 -0.06
CA LEU A 33 -13.73 11.69 -1.45
C LEU A 33 -13.79 13.16 -1.90
N LEU A 34 -14.23 14.07 -1.04
CA LEU A 34 -14.54 15.46 -1.41
C LEU A 34 -13.47 16.46 -0.98
N SER A 35 -12.84 16.28 0.19
CA SER A 35 -11.77 17.16 0.66
C SER A 35 -10.37 16.61 0.39
N GLY A 36 -10.24 15.37 -0.09
CA GLY A 36 -8.95 14.73 -0.34
C GLY A 36 -8.22 14.34 0.95
N GLU A 37 -8.94 14.27 2.07
CA GLU A 37 -8.33 13.99 3.37
C GLU A 37 -7.96 12.51 3.53
N ARG A 38 -6.83 12.28 4.21
CA ARG A 38 -6.33 10.94 4.53
C ARG A 38 -6.57 10.66 6.02
N VAL A 39 -7.32 9.61 6.31
CA VAL A 39 -7.75 9.27 7.67
C VAL A 39 -7.14 7.95 8.08
N VAL A 40 -6.51 7.89 9.27
CA VAL A 40 -6.06 6.61 9.84
C VAL A 40 -7.05 6.09 10.86
N ILE A 41 -7.39 4.82 10.70
CA ILE A 41 -8.25 4.08 11.60
C ILE A 41 -7.36 3.37 12.61
N THR A 42 -7.62 3.58 13.90
CA THR A 42 -6.84 2.99 14.98
C THR A 42 -7.69 2.10 15.88
N ARG A 43 -7.05 1.17 16.57
CA ARG A 43 -7.65 0.39 17.66
C ARG A 43 -6.64 0.29 18.80
N GLN A 44 -7.01 0.75 20.00
CA GLN A 44 -6.10 0.82 21.15
C GLN A 44 -4.84 1.63 20.81
N GLY A 45 -5.01 2.75 20.11
CA GLY A 45 -3.92 3.61 19.63
C GLY A 45 -3.01 3.01 18.55
N LYS A 46 -3.30 1.80 18.04
CA LYS A 46 -2.50 1.18 16.96
C LYS A 46 -3.18 1.36 15.61
N PRO A 47 -2.44 1.71 14.53
CA PRO A 47 -3.01 1.81 13.20
C PRO A 47 -3.50 0.44 12.73
N MET A 48 -4.73 0.42 12.22
CA MET A 48 -5.39 -0.78 11.67
C MET A 48 -5.70 -0.66 10.18
N GLY A 49 -5.89 0.56 9.68
CA GLY A 49 -6.18 0.82 8.27
C GLY A 49 -6.26 2.31 7.99
N ALA A 50 -6.57 2.66 6.75
CA ALA A 50 -6.74 4.05 6.33
C ALA A 50 -7.87 4.19 5.31
N ILE A 51 -8.49 5.38 5.29
CA ILE A 51 -9.34 5.84 4.20
C ILE A 51 -8.55 6.92 3.47
N VAL A 52 -8.35 6.73 2.18
CA VAL A 52 -7.58 7.63 1.32
C VAL A 52 -8.34 7.86 0.01
N PRO A 53 -8.10 8.98 -0.69
CA PRO A 53 -8.55 9.17 -2.06
C PRO A 53 -8.10 8.02 -2.98
N TRP A 54 -8.84 7.77 -4.06
CA TRP A 54 -8.51 6.68 -4.99
C TRP A 54 -7.19 6.93 -5.71
N GLU A 55 -6.88 8.18 -6.00
CA GLU A 55 -5.66 8.62 -6.67
C GLU A 55 -4.41 8.21 -5.88
N ASP A 56 -4.45 8.25 -4.55
CA ASP A 56 -3.36 7.77 -3.70
C ASP A 56 -3.13 6.26 -3.88
N VAL A 57 -4.21 5.48 -4.01
CA VAL A 57 -4.13 4.02 -4.27
C VAL A 57 -3.50 3.77 -5.64
N GLU A 58 -3.84 4.56 -6.65
CA GLU A 58 -3.24 4.45 -7.99
C GLU A 58 -1.75 4.78 -7.97
N ILE A 59 -1.35 5.81 -7.22
CA ILE A 59 0.07 6.17 -7.04
C ILE A 59 0.82 5.03 -6.35
N LEU A 60 0.26 4.45 -5.30
CA LEU A 60 0.89 3.33 -4.59
C LEU A 60 1.05 2.11 -5.50
N ARG A 61 0.03 1.74 -6.28
CA ARG A 61 0.12 0.63 -7.23
C ARG A 61 1.16 0.87 -8.31
N ALA A 62 1.20 2.06 -8.90
CA ALA A 62 2.18 2.40 -9.92
C ALA A 62 3.62 2.36 -9.36
N LEU A 63 3.79 2.70 -8.07
CA LEU A 63 5.07 2.58 -7.38
C LEU A 63 5.46 1.12 -7.17
N GLU A 64 4.53 0.28 -6.69
CA GLU A 64 4.72 -1.16 -6.52
C GLU A 64 5.07 -1.84 -7.84
N ASP A 65 4.27 -1.63 -8.90
CA ASP A 65 4.51 -2.18 -10.23
C ASP A 65 5.91 -1.84 -10.77
N ARG A 66 6.37 -0.61 -10.52
CA ARG A 66 7.71 -0.18 -10.93
C ARG A 66 8.80 -0.92 -10.13
N VAL A 67 8.66 -1.02 -8.82
CA VAL A 67 9.64 -1.69 -7.95
C VAL A 67 9.70 -3.19 -8.24
N ASP A 68 8.55 -3.83 -8.40
CA ASP A 68 8.46 -5.25 -8.74
C ASP A 68 9.00 -5.52 -10.15
N GLY A 69 8.74 -4.63 -11.11
CA GLY A 69 9.31 -4.69 -12.45
C GLY A 69 10.84 -4.54 -12.45
N GLU A 70 11.38 -3.63 -11.64
CA GLU A 70 12.83 -3.48 -11.44
C GLU A 70 13.45 -4.73 -10.80
N ALA A 71 12.80 -5.30 -9.79
CA ALA A 71 13.25 -6.53 -9.14
C ALA A 71 13.24 -7.73 -10.10
N ALA A 72 12.18 -7.88 -10.90
CA ALA A 72 12.09 -8.92 -11.91
C ALA A 72 13.17 -8.77 -13.00
N ALA A 73 13.43 -7.54 -13.44
CA ALA A 73 14.48 -7.26 -14.41
C ALA A 73 15.89 -7.55 -13.87
N GLU A 74 16.11 -7.34 -12.56
CA GLU A 74 17.38 -7.70 -11.92
C GLU A 74 17.53 -9.21 -11.76
N ALA A 75 16.47 -9.91 -11.35
CA ALA A 75 16.47 -11.37 -11.21
C ALA A 75 16.80 -12.08 -12.53
N LEU A 76 16.37 -11.54 -13.67
CA LEU A 76 16.72 -12.08 -15.00
C LEU A 76 18.22 -11.99 -15.33
N LYS A 77 18.98 -11.14 -14.64
CA LYS A 77 20.44 -11.03 -14.82
C LYS A 77 21.19 -12.00 -13.92
N GLU A 78 20.54 -12.55 -12.90
CA GLU A 78 21.14 -13.51 -11.99
C GLU A 78 21.36 -14.86 -12.71
N PRO A 79 22.48 -15.54 -12.45
CA PRO A 79 22.73 -16.86 -13.01
C PRO A 79 21.86 -17.91 -12.31
N GLY A 80 21.24 -18.79 -13.09
CA GLY A 80 20.35 -19.84 -12.58
C GLY A 80 18.92 -19.58 -13.01
N VAL A 81 18.43 -20.39 -13.94
CA VAL A 81 17.04 -20.41 -14.38
C VAL A 81 16.51 -21.82 -14.22
N LEU A 82 15.29 -21.94 -13.69
CA LEU A 82 14.59 -23.20 -13.60
C LEU A 82 13.50 -23.25 -14.67
N SER A 83 13.32 -24.41 -15.28
CA SER A 83 12.14 -24.65 -16.10
C SER A 83 10.90 -24.75 -15.21
N LEU A 84 9.72 -24.57 -15.80
CA LEU A 84 8.47 -24.71 -15.06
C LEU A 84 8.35 -26.13 -14.46
N GLU A 85 8.78 -27.16 -15.19
CA GLU A 85 8.77 -28.54 -14.70
C GLU A 85 9.70 -28.76 -13.50
N GLU A 86 10.84 -28.06 -13.44
CA GLU A 86 11.74 -28.11 -12.29
C GLU A 86 11.11 -27.45 -11.06
N VAL A 87 10.45 -26.30 -11.26
CA VAL A 87 9.72 -25.59 -10.19
C VAL A 87 8.56 -26.42 -9.67
N GLU A 88 7.75 -27.02 -10.54
CA GLU A 88 6.62 -27.88 -10.16
C GLU A 88 7.08 -29.09 -9.35
N ARG A 89 8.15 -29.76 -9.80
CA ARG A 89 8.76 -30.88 -9.08
C ARG A 89 9.24 -30.48 -7.68
N ASP A 90 9.91 -29.33 -7.56
CA ASP A 90 10.50 -28.89 -6.30
C ASP A 90 9.43 -28.41 -5.30
N LEU A 91 8.31 -27.87 -5.79
CA LEU A 91 7.17 -27.44 -4.97
C LEU A 91 6.14 -28.54 -4.70
N GLY A 92 6.25 -29.69 -5.37
CA GLY A 92 5.31 -30.81 -5.23
C GLY A 92 3.91 -30.49 -5.81
N LEU A 93 3.88 -29.69 -6.87
CA LEU A 93 2.66 -29.27 -7.60
C LEU A 93 2.36 -30.20 -8.77
#